data_AF-A0A1D9G720-F1
#
_entry.id   AF-A0A1D9G720-F1
#
_cell.length_a   1.000
_cell.length_b   1.000
_cell.length_c   1.000
_cell.angle_alpha   90.00
_cell.angle_beta   90.00
_cell.angle_gamma   90.00
#
_symmetry.space_group_name_H-M   'P 1'
#
loop_
_entity.id
_entity.type
_entity.pdbx_description
1 polymer ?
#
loop_
_entity_poly.entity_id
_entity_poly.type
_entity_poly.pdbx_seq_one_letter_code
_entity_poly.pdbx_strand_id
1 'polypeptide(L)'
;MKNETSVLLLSMVITVAMVLGGLWWLQKSQIITLPFAEVDEPRAKVTPKTTKIKPQIIIAEHLSAGDRTLIPKEVTPAKQAAVKAFASGNYGKAASLLEASLKVKKNDPEALIYLNNARIGTSKSYTIAISIPIGLEVNAAKEMLRGVAQAQQEINATGGINNVPLKVLIANDDNDTKVAKKIAKAFVDNPDVLGVIGHFSSEVTLAAAEVYQENQLVVISPTSTSVTISRLGNYVFRTIPSDRFFGSALSRYMLNQLNLRKAAVFFNSRSNYSQSLADAFTTALFADGGEVVGEFDFAKPNFNAGVDVKQAIDKGAEVLILAPNSATLNQALLVVQVNDGRLPMLAGDSLYKPKTLQIGGRDAASMVLAVPWHILGAPNSPFPQAATKLWGSDVNWRTALTYDATQALIAALKQQPSRSGVQKALSGSGFQPQGVSSKIRFLPSGDRNQAVQLVKIEPGNRSSFGYDFVPIPSK
;
A
#
# COMPACT_ATOMS: atom_id res chain seq x y z
N MET A 1 -56.11 41.09 29.38
CA MET A 1 -55.04 41.33 30.37
C MET A 1 -55.30 40.66 31.73
N LYS A 2 -55.62 39.36 31.78
CA LYS A 2 -55.74 38.59 33.04
C LYS A 2 -55.01 37.24 33.04
N ASN A 3 -54.41 36.84 31.92
CA ASN A 3 -53.69 35.56 31.79
C ASN A 3 -52.16 35.69 31.67
N GLU A 4 -51.62 36.89 31.45
CA GLU A 4 -50.16 37.07 31.32
C GLU A 4 -49.46 37.23 32.67
N THR A 5 -50.14 37.78 33.67
CA THR A 5 -49.61 37.93 35.03
C THR A 5 -49.46 36.59 35.76
N SER A 6 -50.34 35.63 35.49
CA SER A 6 -50.31 34.29 36.10
C SER A 6 -49.15 33.42 35.60
N VAL A 7 -48.79 33.56 34.31
CA VAL A 7 -47.66 32.84 33.71
C VAL A 7 -46.32 33.40 34.19
N LEU A 8 -46.23 34.72 34.37
CA LEU A 8 -45.04 35.36 34.91
C LEU A 8 -44.81 35.03 36.39
N LEU A 9 -45.88 34.96 37.20
CA LEU A 9 -45.80 34.52 38.59
C LEU A 9 -45.35 33.05 38.70
N LEU A 10 -45.84 32.18 37.82
CA LEU A 10 -45.46 30.77 37.83
C LEU A 10 -43.98 30.55 37.45
N SER A 11 -43.46 31.30 36.47
CA SER A 11 -42.03 31.19 36.10
C SER A 11 -41.09 31.74 37.18
N MET A 12 -41.49 32.79 37.89
CA MET A 12 -40.73 33.32 39.02
C MET A 12 -40.66 32.33 40.19
N VAL A 13 -41.76 31.66 40.52
CA VAL A 13 -41.79 30.65 41.60
C VAL A 13 -40.90 29.45 41.26
N ILE A 14 -40.91 28.99 40.02
CA ILE A 14 -40.06 27.87 39.57
C ILE A 14 -38.57 28.24 39.62
N THR A 15 -38.23 29.46 39.25
CA THR A 15 -36.82 29.93 39.26
C THR A 15 -36.31 30.11 40.69
N VAL A 16 -37.13 30.67 41.58
CA VAL A 16 -36.78 30.79 43.01
C VAL A 16 -36.64 29.42 43.67
N ALA A 17 -37.49 28.44 43.34
CA ALA A 17 -37.38 27.08 43.87
C ALA A 17 -36.07 26.38 43.44
N MET A 18 -35.62 26.56 42.19
CA MET A 18 -34.36 25.99 41.71
C MET A 18 -33.13 26.64 42.35
N VAL A 19 -33.14 27.96 42.54
CA VAL A 19 -32.04 28.69 43.18
C VAL A 19 -31.94 28.34 44.67
N LEU A 20 -33.07 28.27 45.38
CA LEU A 20 -33.10 27.87 46.79
C LEU A 20 -32.72 26.40 47.00
N GLY A 21 -33.13 25.50 46.09
CA GLY A 21 -32.72 24.09 46.12
C GLY A 21 -31.23 23.89 45.89
N GLY A 22 -30.63 24.64 44.97
CA GLY A 22 -29.18 24.63 44.71
C GLY A 22 -28.36 25.19 45.88
N LEU A 23 -28.83 26.28 46.51
CA LEU A 23 -28.20 26.86 47.69
C LEU A 23 -28.30 25.93 48.91
N TRP A 24 -29.45 25.27 49.13
CA TRP A 24 -29.62 24.30 50.21
C TRP A 24 -28.70 23.08 50.06
N TRP A 25 -28.44 22.63 48.83
CA TRP A 25 -27.50 21.54 48.56
C TRP A 25 -26.04 21.95 48.84
N LEU A 26 -25.64 23.16 48.44
CA LEU A 26 -24.29 23.69 48.68
C LEU A 26 -24.02 23.99 50.17
N GLN A 27 -25.06 24.32 50.93
CA GLN A 27 -24.96 24.61 52.36
C GLN A 27 -24.91 23.34 53.23
N LYS A 28 -25.30 22.17 52.70
CA LYS A 28 -25.31 20.89 53.43
C LYS A 28 -24.03 20.05 53.28
N SER A 29 -23.13 20.42 52.36
CA SER A 29 -21.79 19.83 52.28
C SER A 29 -20.86 20.49 53.29
N GLN A 30 -21.02 20.16 54.57
CA GLN A 30 -20.09 20.58 55.62
C GLN A 30 -18.78 19.78 55.54
N ILE A 31 -17.74 20.55 55.26
CA ILE A 31 -16.34 20.31 55.60
C ILE A 31 -16.27 20.03 57.12
N ILE A 32 -15.84 18.83 57.50
CA ILE A 32 -15.45 18.52 58.87
C ILE A 32 -14.02 19.05 59.05
N THR A 33 -13.85 19.99 59.97
CA THR A 33 -12.54 20.39 60.52
C THR A 33 -12.57 20.19 62.02
N LEU A 34 -11.44 19.73 62.59
CA LEU A 34 -10.87 19.99 63.93
C LEU A 34 -9.79 18.91 64.24
N PRO A 35 -8.76 19.15 65.07
CA PRO A 35 -7.94 20.34 65.29
C PRO A 35 -6.42 20.06 65.10
N PHE A 36 -5.60 21.11 65.14
CA PHE A 36 -4.12 21.06 65.09
C PHE A 36 -3.50 20.35 66.31
N ALA A 37 -2.49 19.51 66.06
CA ALA A 37 -1.38 19.18 66.97
C ALA A 37 -0.12 18.89 66.12
N GLU A 38 1.02 19.42 66.54
CA GLU A 38 2.30 19.49 65.81
C GLU A 38 3.04 18.15 65.60
N VAL A 39 4.02 18.23 64.69
CA VAL A 39 5.31 17.51 64.62
C VAL A 39 5.47 16.39 63.56
N ASP A 40 6.57 16.54 62.82
CA ASP A 40 7.31 15.65 61.91
C ASP A 40 6.90 15.54 60.42
N GLU A 41 7.80 16.03 59.56
CA GLU A 41 7.84 15.77 58.12
C GLU A 41 7.89 14.26 57.81
N PRO A 42 7.17 13.82 56.77
CA PRO A 42 7.74 12.76 55.95
C PRO A 42 7.52 12.98 54.45
N ARG A 43 8.67 13.02 53.76
CA ARG A 43 8.96 12.53 52.40
C ARG A 43 7.94 12.83 51.29
N ALA A 44 8.43 13.61 50.32
CA ALA A 44 7.85 13.79 48.99
C ALA A 44 7.25 12.49 48.42
N LYS A 45 5.92 12.47 48.24
CA LYS A 45 5.23 11.48 47.41
C LYS A 45 5.65 11.69 45.96
N VAL A 46 6.60 10.86 45.50
CA VAL A 46 6.89 10.68 44.09
C VAL A 46 5.63 10.13 43.42
N THR A 47 4.93 10.99 42.68
CA THR A 47 3.92 10.54 41.72
C THR A 47 4.69 9.84 40.59
N PRO A 48 4.40 8.56 40.25
CA PRO A 48 5.04 7.93 39.12
C PRO A 48 4.57 8.70 37.87
N LYS A 49 5.49 9.43 37.24
CA LYS A 49 5.33 9.75 35.82
C LYS A 49 5.27 8.41 35.11
N THR A 50 4.06 7.97 34.76
CA THR A 50 3.86 6.92 33.77
C THR A 50 4.33 7.50 32.43
N THR A 51 5.63 7.44 32.22
CA THR A 51 6.24 7.57 30.91
C THR A 51 5.55 6.53 30.05
N LYS A 52 4.67 6.95 29.12
CA LYS A 52 4.21 6.07 28.04
C LYS A 52 5.46 5.64 27.29
N ILE A 53 6.02 4.48 27.65
CA ILE A 53 7.10 3.86 26.90
C ILE A 53 6.52 3.61 25.51
N LYS A 54 6.93 4.40 24.53
CA LYS A 54 6.63 4.08 23.13
C LYS A 54 7.20 2.68 22.89
N PRO A 55 6.41 1.71 22.38
CA PRO A 55 6.91 0.38 22.11
C PRO A 55 8.19 0.49 21.27
N GLN A 56 9.28 -0.11 21.74
CA GLN A 56 10.52 -0.14 20.99
C GLN A 56 10.31 -1.05 19.77
N ILE A 57 10.50 -0.53 18.56
CA ILE A 57 10.39 -1.34 17.33
C ILE A 57 11.56 -2.33 17.32
N ILE A 58 11.27 -3.63 17.48
CA ILE A 58 12.24 -4.72 17.46
C ILE A 58 12.35 -5.25 16.03
N ILE A 59 13.32 -4.75 15.25
CA ILE A 59 13.40 -5.03 13.81
C ILE A 59 13.53 -6.52 13.49
N ALA A 60 14.18 -7.31 14.34
CA ALA A 60 14.26 -8.76 14.16
C ALA A 60 12.87 -9.43 14.09
N GLU A 61 11.83 -8.86 14.69
CA GLU A 61 10.45 -9.37 14.64
C GLU A 61 9.75 -9.09 13.31
N HIS A 62 10.26 -8.14 12.53
CA HIS A 62 9.73 -7.77 11.24
C HIS A 62 10.36 -8.56 10.09
N LEU A 63 11.47 -9.27 10.32
CA LEU A 63 12.24 -9.97 9.28
C LEU A 63 12.07 -11.48 9.40
N SER A 64 12.04 -12.17 8.26
CA SER A 64 12.06 -13.64 8.22
C SER A 64 12.58 -14.16 6.88
N ALA A 65 13.47 -15.14 6.95
CA ALA A 65 13.83 -15.99 5.81
C ALA A 65 13.13 -17.37 5.87
N GLY A 66 12.36 -17.62 6.93
CA GLY A 66 11.68 -18.89 7.19
C GLY A 66 11.62 -19.28 8.66
N ASP A 67 12.32 -18.56 9.54
CA ASP A 67 12.41 -18.79 10.98
C ASP A 67 11.15 -18.36 11.76
N ARG A 68 10.30 -17.54 11.15
CA ARG A 68 9.02 -17.11 11.73
C ARG A 68 7.98 -16.84 10.66
N THR A 69 6.71 -16.86 11.07
CA THR A 69 5.59 -16.43 10.22
C THR A 69 5.38 -14.93 10.38
N LEU A 70 5.41 -14.18 9.28
CA LEU A 70 5.10 -12.74 9.28
C LEU A 70 3.64 -12.47 8.94
N ILE A 71 2.97 -13.35 8.20
CA ILE A 71 1.53 -13.26 7.90
C ILE A 71 0.74 -14.19 8.85
N PRO A 72 0.19 -13.69 9.97
CA PRO A 72 -0.35 -14.55 11.04
C PRO A 72 -1.71 -15.18 10.70
N LYS A 73 -2.39 -14.72 9.65
CA LYS A 73 -3.72 -15.23 9.28
C LYS A 73 -3.61 -16.50 8.45
N GLU A 74 -4.44 -17.49 8.80
CA GLU A 74 -4.66 -18.73 8.03
C GLU A 74 -3.35 -19.56 7.83
N VAL A 75 -2.58 -19.70 8.89
CA VAL A 75 -1.33 -20.49 8.92
C VAL A 75 -1.68 -21.96 9.16
N THR A 76 -1.25 -22.84 8.28
CA THR A 76 -1.46 -24.28 8.46
C THR A 76 -0.60 -24.80 9.63
N PRO A 77 -1.02 -25.87 10.35
CA PRO A 77 -0.19 -26.51 11.36
C PRO A 77 1.17 -26.95 10.82
N ALA A 78 1.21 -27.41 9.56
CA ALA A 78 2.44 -27.80 8.88
C ALA A 78 3.40 -26.61 8.72
N LYS A 79 2.92 -25.43 8.31
CA LYS A 79 3.75 -24.21 8.23
C LYS A 79 4.25 -23.77 9.59
N GLN A 80 3.43 -23.84 10.63
CA GLN A 80 3.87 -23.53 12.01
C GLN A 80 4.98 -24.47 12.50
N ALA A 81 4.87 -25.77 12.21
CA ALA A 81 5.93 -26.73 12.51
C ALA A 81 7.18 -26.49 11.65
N ALA A 82 7.00 -26.07 10.40
CA ALA A 82 8.10 -25.80 9.50
C ALA A 82 8.96 -24.62 9.94
N VAL A 83 8.35 -23.50 10.36
CA VAL A 83 9.12 -22.32 10.81
C VAL A 83 9.95 -22.64 12.06
N LYS A 84 9.43 -23.49 12.97
CA LYS A 84 10.19 -24.00 14.12
C LYS A 84 11.36 -24.88 13.66
N ALA A 85 11.12 -25.80 12.73
CA ALA A 85 12.19 -26.64 12.19
C ALA A 85 13.27 -25.82 11.48
N PHE A 86 12.88 -24.78 10.73
CA PHE A 86 13.77 -23.84 10.06
C PHE A 86 14.62 -23.08 11.09
N ALA A 87 13.99 -22.53 12.13
CA ALA A 87 14.67 -21.81 13.22
C ALA A 87 15.67 -22.69 13.98
N SER A 88 15.41 -24.00 14.08
CA SER A 88 16.35 -24.98 14.66
C SER A 88 17.41 -25.49 13.68
N GLY A 89 17.50 -24.94 12.46
CA GLY A 89 18.46 -25.36 11.44
C GLY A 89 18.13 -26.69 10.75
N ASN A 90 16.96 -27.29 11.01
CA ASN A 90 16.51 -28.52 10.35
C ASN A 90 15.77 -28.19 9.04
N TYR A 91 16.54 -27.73 8.06
CA TYR A 91 16.03 -27.26 6.78
C TYR A 91 15.34 -28.35 5.95
N GLY A 92 15.81 -29.60 6.03
CA GLY A 92 15.16 -30.73 5.36
C GLY A 92 13.74 -30.98 5.88
N LYS A 93 13.56 -31.02 7.21
CA LYS A 93 12.24 -31.13 7.84
C LYS A 93 11.37 -29.91 7.53
N ALA A 94 11.94 -28.71 7.57
CA ALA A 94 11.22 -27.49 7.23
C ALA A 94 10.69 -27.55 5.79
N ALA A 95 11.51 -27.98 4.82
CA ALA A 95 11.11 -28.13 3.43
C ALA A 95 9.94 -29.12 3.26
N SER A 96 10.04 -30.34 3.83
CA SER A 96 8.95 -31.33 3.74
C SER A 96 7.64 -30.84 4.36
N LEU A 97 7.70 -30.10 5.48
CA LEU A 97 6.52 -29.53 6.12
C LEU A 97 5.91 -28.38 5.31
N LEU A 98 6.73 -27.55 4.65
CA LEU A 98 6.25 -26.48 3.77
C LEU A 98 5.62 -27.05 2.50
N GLU A 99 6.15 -28.13 1.95
CA GLU A 99 5.49 -28.87 0.85
C GLU A 99 4.11 -29.40 1.27
N ALA A 100 4.00 -29.99 2.47
CA ALA A 100 2.72 -30.42 3.02
C ALA A 100 1.76 -29.23 3.21
N SER A 101 2.26 -28.09 3.71
CA SER A 101 1.46 -26.86 3.84
C SER A 101 0.93 -26.39 2.48
N LEU A 102 1.77 -26.36 1.45
CA LEU A 102 1.42 -25.87 0.11
C LEU A 102 0.46 -26.82 -0.64
N LYS A 103 0.46 -28.11 -0.30
CA LYS A 103 -0.58 -29.05 -0.80
C LYS A 103 -1.97 -28.69 -0.28
N VAL A 104 -2.06 -28.23 0.98
CA VAL A 104 -3.32 -27.80 1.61
C VAL A 104 -3.69 -26.38 1.16
N LYS A 105 -2.71 -25.48 1.15
CA LYS A 105 -2.88 -24.06 0.85
C LYS A 105 -1.88 -23.62 -0.21
N LYS A 106 -2.24 -23.91 -1.47
CA LYS A 106 -1.40 -23.61 -2.64
C LYS A 106 -1.08 -22.12 -2.78
N ASN A 107 -2.05 -21.25 -2.48
CA ASN A 107 -1.90 -19.79 -2.60
C ASN A 107 -1.30 -19.15 -1.33
N ASP A 108 -0.14 -19.66 -0.89
CA ASP A 108 0.65 -19.12 0.24
C ASP A 108 2.06 -18.73 -0.23
N PRO A 109 2.26 -17.48 -0.68
CA PRO A 109 3.54 -17.06 -1.25
C PRO A 109 4.67 -16.97 -0.21
N GLU A 110 4.35 -16.70 1.06
CA GLU A 110 5.34 -16.72 2.15
C GLU A 110 5.86 -18.15 2.37
N ALA A 111 4.97 -19.14 2.38
CA ALA A 111 5.38 -20.55 2.49
C ALA A 111 6.21 -21.01 1.30
N LEU A 112 5.91 -20.57 0.07
CA LEU A 112 6.70 -20.91 -1.12
C LEU A 112 8.10 -20.31 -1.06
N ILE A 113 8.25 -19.07 -0.59
CA ILE A 113 9.56 -18.45 -0.37
C ILE A 113 10.36 -19.23 0.68
N TYR A 114 9.73 -19.57 1.81
CA TYR A 114 10.39 -20.33 2.87
C TYR A 114 10.78 -21.73 2.40
N LEU A 115 9.98 -22.37 1.54
CA LEU A 115 10.31 -23.67 0.97
C LEU A 115 11.57 -23.57 0.10
N ASN A 116 11.64 -22.55 -0.76
CA ASN A 116 12.82 -22.30 -1.59
C ASN A 116 14.05 -22.03 -0.73
N ASN A 117 13.94 -21.20 0.30
CA ASN A 117 15.05 -20.93 1.23
C ASN A 117 15.47 -22.18 2.00
N ALA A 118 14.52 -23.01 2.45
CA ALA A 118 14.79 -24.25 3.19
C ALA A 118 15.51 -25.29 2.32
N ARG A 119 15.12 -25.44 1.05
CA ARG A 119 15.81 -26.33 0.10
C ARG A 119 17.28 -25.94 -0.11
N ILE A 120 17.60 -24.65 0.00
CA ILE A 120 18.97 -24.16 -0.09
C ILE A 120 19.74 -24.41 1.22
N GLY A 121 19.09 -24.24 2.37
CA GLY A 121 19.68 -24.44 3.69
C GLY A 121 20.89 -23.52 3.93
N THR A 122 22.02 -24.08 4.32
CA THR A 122 23.28 -23.34 4.54
C THR A 122 24.17 -23.25 3.30
N SER A 123 23.72 -23.76 2.16
CA SER A 123 24.48 -23.72 0.91
C SER A 123 24.71 -22.28 0.44
N LYS A 124 25.78 -22.07 -0.34
CA LYS A 124 26.07 -20.79 -1.00
C LYS A 124 24.84 -20.31 -1.77
N SER A 125 24.48 -19.04 -1.59
CA SER A 125 23.32 -18.41 -2.22
C SER A 125 23.51 -16.92 -2.41
N TYR A 126 22.80 -16.33 -3.36
CA TYR A 126 22.59 -14.89 -3.40
C TYR A 126 21.30 -14.54 -2.65
N THR A 127 21.28 -13.42 -1.94
CA THR A 127 20.10 -12.97 -1.21
C THR A 127 19.61 -11.63 -1.76
N ILE A 128 18.32 -11.56 -2.06
CA ILE A 128 17.59 -10.31 -2.23
C ILE A 128 16.61 -10.15 -1.06
N ALA A 129 16.22 -8.91 -0.78
CA ALA A 129 15.20 -8.64 0.23
C ALA A 129 13.93 -8.07 -0.40
N ILE A 130 12.78 -8.30 0.25
CA ILE A 130 11.52 -7.65 -0.08
C ILE A 130 10.91 -7.01 1.18
N SER A 131 10.53 -5.73 1.10
CA SER A 131 9.80 -5.03 2.17
C SER A 131 8.34 -4.82 1.77
N ILE A 132 7.42 -5.29 2.62
CA ILE A 132 5.97 -5.38 2.34
C ILE A 132 5.11 -4.86 3.50
N PRO A 133 3.87 -4.42 3.23
CA PRO A 133 3.03 -3.71 4.20
C PRO A 133 2.05 -4.64 4.95
N ILE A 134 2.53 -5.67 5.65
CA ILE A 134 1.63 -6.70 6.22
C ILE A 134 0.64 -6.10 7.22
N GLY A 135 1.07 -5.14 8.06
CA GLY A 135 0.23 -4.52 9.10
C GLY A 135 -1.02 -3.81 8.57
N LEU A 136 -0.88 -2.99 7.52
CA LEU A 136 -1.99 -2.21 6.97
C LEU A 136 -2.64 -2.83 5.72
N GLU A 137 -1.85 -3.52 4.90
CA GLU A 137 -2.22 -3.91 3.54
C GLU A 137 -1.83 -5.37 3.24
N VAL A 138 -2.27 -6.30 4.12
CA VAL A 138 -1.95 -7.74 4.03
C VAL A 138 -2.25 -8.37 2.66
N ASN A 139 -3.30 -7.92 1.95
CA ASN A 139 -3.61 -8.43 0.61
C ASN A 139 -2.59 -7.96 -0.42
N ALA A 140 -2.21 -6.67 -0.39
CA ALA A 140 -1.14 -6.15 -1.26
C ALA A 140 0.21 -6.81 -0.93
N ALA A 141 0.49 -7.05 0.35
CA ALA A 141 1.67 -7.77 0.80
C ALA A 141 1.73 -9.19 0.22
N LYS A 142 0.62 -9.95 0.27
CA LYS A 142 0.51 -11.26 -0.39
C LYS A 142 0.72 -11.17 -1.90
N GLU A 143 0.15 -10.15 -2.56
CA GLU A 143 0.29 -9.95 -4.00
C GLU A 143 1.75 -9.66 -4.41
N MET A 144 2.45 -8.79 -3.67
CA MET A 144 3.88 -8.56 -3.87
C MET A 144 4.70 -9.84 -3.64
N LEU A 145 4.43 -10.57 -2.55
CA LEU A 145 5.12 -11.84 -2.28
C LEU A 145 4.92 -12.87 -3.39
N ARG A 146 3.73 -12.95 -4.02
CA ARG A 146 3.52 -13.84 -5.16
C ARG A 146 4.49 -13.55 -6.31
N GLY A 147 4.75 -12.27 -6.58
CA GLY A 147 5.66 -11.87 -7.66
C GLY A 147 7.09 -12.34 -7.42
N VAL A 148 7.62 -12.07 -6.22
CA VAL A 148 8.97 -12.52 -5.82
C VAL A 148 9.04 -14.05 -5.72
N ALA A 149 8.06 -14.69 -5.08
CA ALA A 149 8.03 -16.14 -4.89
C ALA A 149 8.03 -16.89 -6.23
N GLN A 150 7.26 -16.41 -7.21
CA GLN A 150 7.21 -17.01 -8.55
C GLN A 150 8.56 -16.88 -9.27
N ALA A 151 9.15 -15.69 -9.30
CA ALA A 151 10.45 -15.47 -9.93
C ALA A 151 11.57 -16.29 -9.24
N GLN A 152 11.57 -16.36 -7.91
CA GLN A 152 12.49 -17.19 -7.12
C GLN A 152 12.34 -18.68 -7.46
N GLN A 153 11.11 -19.19 -7.49
CA GLN A 153 10.82 -20.58 -7.81
C GLN A 153 11.31 -20.94 -9.21
N GLU A 154 11.07 -20.09 -10.20
CA GLU A 154 11.47 -20.31 -11.59
C GLU A 154 13.00 -20.29 -11.76
N ILE A 155 13.70 -19.32 -11.17
CA ILE A 155 15.17 -19.24 -11.30
C ILE A 155 15.86 -20.39 -10.56
N ASN A 156 15.37 -20.77 -9.37
CA ASN A 156 15.97 -21.87 -8.62
C ASN A 156 15.70 -23.24 -9.28
N ALA A 157 14.54 -23.42 -9.91
CA ALA A 157 14.23 -24.64 -10.66
C ALA A 157 15.09 -24.81 -11.93
N THR A 158 15.70 -23.73 -12.42
CA THR A 158 16.56 -23.72 -13.62
C THR A 158 18.06 -23.63 -13.29
N GLY A 159 18.43 -23.96 -12.05
CA GLY A 159 19.84 -24.01 -11.61
C GLY A 159 20.35 -22.72 -10.94
N GLY A 160 19.50 -21.70 -10.79
CA GLY A 160 19.86 -20.45 -10.12
C GLY A 160 20.57 -19.44 -11.01
N ILE A 161 21.28 -18.51 -10.38
CA ILE A 161 22.05 -17.44 -11.01
C ILE A 161 23.50 -17.92 -11.12
N ASN A 162 23.94 -18.30 -12.31
CA ASN A 162 25.28 -18.85 -12.53
C ASN A 162 25.60 -20.03 -11.58
N ASN A 163 24.66 -20.98 -11.48
CA ASN A 163 24.69 -22.14 -10.58
C ASN A 163 24.61 -21.82 -9.06
N VAL A 164 24.25 -20.59 -8.69
CA VAL A 164 24.03 -20.18 -7.30
C VAL A 164 22.55 -19.86 -7.08
N PRO A 165 21.86 -20.56 -6.16
CA PRO A 165 20.43 -20.34 -5.93
C PRO A 165 20.16 -18.98 -5.25
N LEU A 166 18.94 -18.51 -5.42
CA LEU A 166 18.43 -17.26 -4.87
C LEU A 166 17.61 -17.50 -3.59
N LYS A 167 18.02 -16.85 -2.50
CA LYS A 167 17.22 -16.68 -1.28
C LYS A 167 16.50 -15.34 -1.28
N VAL A 168 15.37 -15.31 -0.58
CA VAL A 168 14.58 -14.10 -0.36
C VAL A 168 14.42 -13.87 1.13
N LEU A 169 14.83 -12.69 1.60
CA LEU A 169 14.55 -12.19 2.94
C LEU A 169 13.30 -11.32 2.92
N ILE A 170 12.28 -11.67 3.70
CA ILE A 170 11.04 -10.88 3.79
C ILE A 170 11.15 -9.94 4.99
N ALA A 171 10.73 -8.69 4.83
CA ALA A 171 10.50 -7.76 5.92
C ALA A 171 9.08 -7.16 5.86
N ASN A 172 8.47 -7.00 7.02
CA ASN A 172 7.21 -6.29 7.20
C ASN A 172 7.44 -4.85 7.65
N ASP A 173 7.17 -3.87 6.79
CA ASP A 173 7.27 -2.45 7.16
C ASP A 173 5.99 -1.85 7.72
N ASP A 174 4.90 -2.62 7.82
CA ASP A 174 3.58 -2.19 8.27
C ASP A 174 2.98 -1.01 7.49
N ASN A 175 3.58 -0.63 6.36
CA ASN A 175 3.34 0.64 5.69
C ASN A 175 3.62 1.87 6.59
N ASP A 176 4.57 1.77 7.52
CA ASP A 176 5.01 2.84 8.42
C ASP A 176 6.41 3.34 8.02
N THR A 177 6.55 4.67 7.88
CA THR A 177 7.80 5.29 7.40
C THR A 177 8.97 5.12 8.37
N LYS A 178 8.71 5.05 9.68
CA LYS A 178 9.76 4.88 10.70
C LYS A 178 10.22 3.42 10.77
N VAL A 179 9.29 2.48 10.67
CA VAL A 179 9.61 1.05 10.58
C VAL A 179 10.42 0.79 9.30
N ALA A 180 9.99 1.34 8.16
CA ALA A 180 10.67 1.18 6.88
C ALA A 180 12.11 1.74 6.87
N LYS A 181 12.36 2.93 7.45
CA LYS A 181 13.73 3.46 7.60
C LYS A 181 14.64 2.51 8.38
N LYS A 182 14.12 1.89 9.43
CA LYS A 182 14.88 0.92 10.24
C LYS A 182 15.10 -0.40 9.50
N ILE A 183 14.12 -0.88 8.74
CA ILE A 183 14.26 -2.06 7.87
C ILE A 183 15.30 -1.81 6.79
N ALA A 184 15.27 -0.64 6.14
CA ALA A 184 16.25 -0.24 5.14
C ALA A 184 17.67 -0.27 5.72
N LYS A 185 17.85 0.25 6.93
CA LYS A 185 19.13 0.17 7.66
C LYS A 185 19.54 -1.28 7.94
N ALA A 186 18.62 -2.14 8.40
CA ALA A 186 18.91 -3.55 8.64
C ALA A 186 19.32 -4.30 7.35
N PHE A 187 18.74 -3.97 6.20
CA PHE A 187 19.16 -4.52 4.91
C PHE A 187 20.54 -4.01 4.48
N VAL A 188 20.81 -2.72 4.69
CA VAL A 188 22.14 -2.14 4.43
C VAL A 188 23.21 -2.82 5.26
N ASP A 189 22.96 -2.98 6.56
CA ASP A 189 23.87 -3.57 7.54
C ASP A 189 24.07 -5.09 7.32
N ASN A 190 23.20 -5.74 6.52
CA ASN A 190 23.34 -7.15 6.14
C ASN A 190 24.06 -7.29 4.78
N PRO A 191 25.35 -7.68 4.74
CA PRO A 191 26.12 -7.75 3.49
C PRO A 191 25.61 -8.80 2.49
N ASP A 192 24.83 -9.78 2.92
CA ASP A 192 24.27 -10.81 2.03
C ASP A 192 23.16 -10.25 1.13
N VAL A 193 22.52 -9.14 1.52
CA VAL A 193 21.46 -8.50 0.73
C VAL A 193 22.09 -7.71 -0.42
N LEU A 194 21.89 -8.20 -1.64
CA LEU A 194 22.46 -7.61 -2.86
C LEU A 194 21.52 -6.62 -3.57
N GLY A 195 20.24 -6.62 -3.22
CA GLY A 195 19.23 -5.71 -3.76
C GLY A 195 17.90 -5.87 -3.02
N VAL A 196 17.07 -4.83 -3.08
CA VAL A 196 15.80 -4.73 -2.36
C VAL A 196 14.64 -4.53 -3.34
N ILE A 197 13.51 -5.17 -3.06
CA ILE A 197 12.24 -4.93 -3.72
C ILE A 197 11.29 -4.28 -2.72
N GLY A 198 10.73 -3.13 -3.07
CA GLY A 198 9.87 -2.36 -2.18
C GLY A 198 10.02 -0.85 -2.40
N HIS A 199 9.29 -0.03 -1.67
CA HIS A 199 8.25 -0.39 -0.72
C HIS A 199 6.86 -0.31 -1.38
N PHE A 200 5.81 -0.58 -0.60
CA PHE A 200 4.43 -0.56 -1.11
C PHE A 200 3.95 0.85 -1.48
N SER A 201 3.89 1.77 -0.51
CA SER A 201 3.39 3.12 -0.75
C SER A 201 4.52 4.10 -1.08
N SER A 202 4.16 5.15 -1.82
CA SER A 202 5.11 6.21 -2.19
C SER A 202 5.74 6.89 -0.97
N GLU A 203 4.95 7.25 0.04
CA GLU A 203 5.46 7.82 1.29
C GLU A 203 6.47 6.91 2.02
N VAL A 204 6.25 5.59 2.02
CA VAL A 204 7.19 4.64 2.64
C VAL A 204 8.45 4.45 1.79
N THR A 205 8.30 4.36 0.47
CA THR A 205 9.45 4.30 -0.45
C THR A 205 10.32 5.55 -0.33
N LEU A 206 9.72 6.75 -0.31
CA LEU A 206 10.44 8.01 -0.15
C LEU A 206 11.24 8.04 1.16
N ALA A 207 10.64 7.57 2.27
CA ALA A 207 11.30 7.54 3.56
C ALA A 207 12.49 6.56 3.60
N ALA A 208 12.36 5.37 3.00
CA ALA A 208 13.40 4.35 3.02
C ALA A 208 14.50 4.56 1.98
N ALA A 209 14.17 5.19 0.84
CA ALA A 209 15.07 5.37 -0.28
C ALA A 209 16.31 6.22 0.03
N GLU A 210 16.19 7.21 0.91
CA GLU A 210 17.33 7.99 1.40
C GLU A 210 18.43 7.08 1.96
N VAL A 211 18.04 6.10 2.80
CA VAL A 211 18.96 5.16 3.43
C VAL A 211 19.63 4.26 2.39
N TYR A 212 18.86 3.75 1.42
CA TYR A 212 19.39 2.91 0.34
C TYR A 212 20.37 3.68 -0.57
N GLN A 213 20.01 4.90 -0.93
CA GLN A 213 20.80 5.78 -1.79
C GLN A 213 22.14 6.14 -1.13
N GLU A 214 22.13 6.54 0.14
CA GLU A 214 23.35 6.89 0.89
C GLU A 214 24.31 5.70 1.03
N ASN A 215 23.77 4.48 1.11
CA ASN A 215 24.55 3.26 1.38
C ASN A 215 24.74 2.38 0.14
N GLN A 216 24.45 2.91 -1.05
CA GLN A 216 24.71 2.25 -2.34
C GLN A 216 24.06 0.84 -2.46
N LEU A 217 22.88 0.67 -1.88
CA LEU A 217 22.07 -0.54 -2.01
C LEU A 217 20.91 -0.26 -2.95
N VAL A 218 20.79 -1.02 -4.04
CA VAL A 218 19.70 -0.83 -4.99
C VAL A 218 18.36 -1.21 -4.36
N VAL A 219 17.36 -0.36 -4.56
CA VAL A 219 15.94 -0.66 -4.33
C VAL A 219 15.15 -0.52 -5.64
N ILE A 220 14.26 -1.48 -5.90
CA ILE A 220 13.32 -1.44 -7.03
C ILE A 220 11.89 -1.44 -6.47
N SER A 221 11.16 -0.33 -6.64
CA SER A 221 9.76 -0.26 -6.22
C SER A 221 8.82 -0.81 -7.30
N PRO A 222 7.98 -1.81 -6.98
CA PRO A 222 6.99 -2.33 -7.92
C PRO A 222 5.63 -1.64 -7.84
N THR A 223 5.43 -0.70 -6.91
CA THR A 223 4.09 -0.15 -6.61
C THR A 223 4.05 1.34 -6.28
N SER A 224 5.19 2.01 -6.06
CA SER A 224 5.22 3.44 -5.71
C SER A 224 5.32 4.35 -6.95
N THR A 225 4.25 5.07 -7.25
CA THR A 225 4.10 5.86 -8.49
C THR A 225 4.47 7.33 -8.37
N SER A 226 4.70 7.85 -7.15
CA SER A 226 4.91 9.29 -6.94
C SER A 226 5.99 9.88 -7.85
N VAL A 227 5.74 11.05 -8.44
CA VAL A 227 6.70 11.71 -9.34
C VAL A 227 8.00 12.08 -8.61
N THR A 228 7.94 12.32 -7.30
CA THR A 228 9.12 12.67 -6.49
C THR A 228 10.18 11.56 -6.47
N ILE A 229 9.76 10.30 -6.66
CA ILE A 229 10.68 9.15 -6.65
C ILE A 229 11.75 9.24 -7.74
N SER A 230 11.42 9.83 -8.89
CA SER A 230 12.34 10.02 -10.02
C SER A 230 13.58 10.87 -9.70
N ARG A 231 13.61 11.52 -8.52
CA ARG A 231 14.65 12.45 -8.09
C ARG A 231 15.49 11.93 -6.92
N LEU A 232 15.26 10.70 -6.47
CA LEU A 232 15.92 10.15 -5.28
C LEU A 232 17.37 9.68 -5.52
N GLY A 233 17.76 9.47 -6.77
CA GLY A 233 19.13 9.14 -7.16
C GLY A 233 19.28 7.77 -7.82
N ASN A 234 20.53 7.41 -8.11
CA ASN A 234 20.86 6.33 -9.05
C ASN A 234 20.80 4.90 -8.47
N TYR A 235 20.42 4.75 -7.19
CA TYR A 235 20.16 3.44 -6.56
C TYR A 235 18.66 3.15 -6.39
N VAL A 236 17.79 4.08 -6.83
CA VAL A 236 16.34 3.94 -6.73
C VAL A 236 15.76 3.72 -8.12
N PHE A 237 15.14 2.57 -8.31
CA PHE A 237 14.47 2.22 -9.54
C PHE A 237 13.01 1.88 -9.25
N ARG A 238 12.18 1.85 -10.30
CA ARG A 238 10.82 1.30 -10.18
C ARG A 238 10.39 0.58 -11.45
N THR A 239 9.73 -0.56 -11.27
CA THR A 239 9.09 -1.28 -12.38
C THR A 239 7.67 -0.79 -12.64
N ILE A 240 7.05 -0.10 -11.67
CA ILE A 240 5.82 0.64 -11.93
C ILE A 240 6.11 1.97 -12.66
N PRO A 241 5.27 2.39 -13.62
CA PRO A 241 5.37 3.71 -14.21
C PRO A 241 5.15 4.85 -13.20
N SER A 242 5.68 6.03 -13.51
CA SER A 242 5.40 7.26 -12.77
C SER A 242 3.95 7.71 -12.93
N ASP A 243 3.41 8.39 -11.91
CA ASP A 243 2.12 9.09 -11.96
C ASP A 243 2.01 10.06 -13.14
N ARG A 244 3.13 10.56 -13.70
CA ARG A 244 3.10 11.32 -14.95
C ARG A 244 2.36 10.58 -16.06
N PHE A 245 2.58 9.27 -16.19
CA PHE A 245 1.90 8.44 -17.17
C PHE A 245 0.43 8.17 -16.79
N PHE A 246 0.13 7.99 -15.51
CA PHE A 246 -1.23 7.78 -15.03
C PHE A 246 -2.09 9.04 -15.23
N GLY A 247 -1.63 10.20 -14.75
CA GLY A 247 -2.29 11.48 -14.92
C GLY A 247 -2.53 11.84 -16.39
N SER A 248 -1.52 11.64 -17.24
CA SER A 248 -1.68 11.85 -18.70
C SER A 248 -2.67 10.87 -19.35
N ALA A 249 -2.70 9.59 -18.93
CA ALA A 249 -3.66 8.63 -19.47
C ALA A 249 -5.10 8.99 -19.06
N LEU A 250 -5.32 9.36 -17.80
CA LEU A 250 -6.63 9.79 -17.29
C LEU A 250 -7.10 11.09 -17.96
N SER A 251 -6.23 12.10 -18.08
CA SER A 251 -6.53 13.36 -18.77
C SER A 251 -6.93 13.11 -20.23
N ARG A 252 -6.11 12.36 -20.99
CA ARG A 252 -6.42 12.05 -22.40
C ARG A 252 -7.70 11.24 -22.56
N TYR A 253 -8.00 10.32 -21.64
CA TYR A 253 -9.26 9.59 -21.66
C TYR A 253 -10.45 10.54 -21.47
N MET A 254 -10.38 11.42 -20.47
CA MET A 254 -11.40 12.45 -20.24
C MET A 254 -11.61 13.34 -21.48
N LEU A 255 -10.53 13.90 -22.02
CA LEU A 255 -10.60 14.90 -23.08
C LEU A 255 -11.00 14.31 -24.44
N ASN A 256 -10.52 13.10 -24.76
CA ASN A 256 -10.61 12.55 -26.12
C ASN A 256 -11.61 11.40 -26.25
N GLN A 257 -11.89 10.65 -25.17
CA GLN A 257 -12.87 9.57 -25.21
C GLN A 257 -14.21 10.00 -24.60
N LEU A 258 -14.19 10.75 -23.49
CA LEU A 258 -15.42 11.28 -22.90
C LEU A 258 -15.83 12.65 -23.48
N ASN A 259 -14.91 13.36 -24.15
CA ASN A 259 -15.13 14.71 -24.69
C ASN A 259 -15.53 15.73 -23.61
N LEU A 260 -15.04 15.54 -22.38
CA LEU A 260 -15.29 16.44 -21.25
C LEU A 260 -14.09 17.37 -21.04
N ARG A 261 -14.27 18.47 -20.30
CA ARG A 261 -13.23 19.49 -20.07
C ARG A 261 -13.06 19.88 -18.61
N LYS A 262 -14.09 19.75 -17.77
CA LYS A 262 -14.08 20.20 -16.36
C LYS A 262 -14.10 19.02 -15.39
N ALA A 263 -13.08 18.94 -14.54
CA ALA A 263 -12.94 17.88 -13.54
C ALA A 263 -13.04 18.42 -12.11
N ALA A 264 -13.56 17.61 -11.20
CA ALA A 264 -13.34 17.77 -9.76
C ALA A 264 -12.43 16.66 -9.24
N VAL A 265 -11.42 17.01 -8.44
CA VAL A 265 -10.41 16.08 -7.94
C VAL A 265 -10.63 15.81 -6.45
N PHE A 266 -10.75 14.54 -6.09
CA PHE A 266 -10.81 14.05 -4.72
C PHE A 266 -9.52 13.31 -4.38
N PHE A 267 -8.76 13.81 -3.42
CA PHE A 267 -7.43 13.32 -3.06
C PHE A 267 -7.22 13.35 -1.55
N ASN A 268 -6.07 12.87 -1.07
CA ASN A 268 -5.65 12.88 0.31
C ASN A 268 -4.36 13.70 0.41
N SER A 269 -4.44 14.91 0.96
CA SER A 269 -3.31 15.83 1.11
C SER A 269 -2.19 15.29 2.02
N ARG A 270 -2.47 14.25 2.82
CA ARG A 270 -1.48 13.61 3.72
C ARG A 270 -0.76 12.43 3.08
N SER A 271 -0.96 12.17 1.78
CA SER A 271 -0.31 11.07 1.06
C SER A 271 0.45 11.59 -0.14
N ASN A 272 1.76 11.26 -0.20
CA ASN A 272 2.63 11.64 -1.31
C ASN A 272 2.21 10.96 -2.62
N TYR A 273 1.64 9.75 -2.55
CA TYR A 273 1.00 9.10 -3.68
C TYR A 273 -0.20 9.91 -4.20
N SER A 274 -1.14 10.19 -3.29
CA SER A 274 -2.43 10.75 -3.65
C SER A 274 -2.30 12.16 -4.24
N GLN A 275 -1.50 13.01 -3.59
CA GLN A 275 -1.16 14.34 -4.10
C GLN A 275 -0.47 14.25 -5.46
N SER A 276 0.50 13.35 -5.63
CA SER A 276 1.25 13.20 -6.87
C SER A 276 0.37 12.84 -8.06
N LEU A 277 -0.60 11.92 -7.88
CA LEU A 277 -1.54 11.58 -8.94
C LEU A 277 -2.48 12.74 -9.27
N ALA A 278 -2.99 13.45 -8.25
CA ALA A 278 -3.82 14.64 -8.42
C ALA A 278 -3.09 15.74 -9.19
N ASP A 279 -1.86 16.04 -8.83
CA ASP A 279 -1.01 17.06 -9.47
C ASP A 279 -0.67 16.66 -10.91
N ALA A 280 -0.32 15.39 -11.14
CA ALA A 280 0.02 14.88 -12.46
C ALA A 280 -1.18 14.92 -13.41
N PHE A 281 -2.37 14.58 -12.93
CA PHE A 281 -3.62 14.71 -13.69
C PHE A 281 -3.93 16.17 -13.99
N THR A 282 -3.91 17.05 -12.98
CA THR A 282 -4.23 18.48 -13.13
C THR A 282 -3.28 19.16 -14.11
N THR A 283 -1.98 18.87 -14.02
CA THR A 283 -0.96 19.37 -14.95
C THR A 283 -1.24 18.91 -16.38
N ALA A 284 -1.54 17.62 -16.58
CA ALA A 284 -1.82 17.09 -17.91
C ALA A 284 -3.14 17.63 -18.47
N LEU A 285 -4.17 17.80 -17.64
CA LEU A 285 -5.47 18.34 -18.04
C LEU A 285 -5.34 19.79 -18.50
N PHE A 286 -4.63 20.62 -17.73
CA PHE A 286 -4.40 22.03 -18.07
C PHE A 286 -3.60 22.17 -19.38
N ALA A 287 -2.56 21.37 -19.56
CA ALA A 287 -1.72 21.39 -20.77
C ALA A 287 -2.52 21.09 -22.06
N ASP A 288 -3.56 20.27 -21.95
CA ASP A 288 -4.41 19.84 -23.06
C ASP A 288 -5.76 20.60 -23.11
N GLY A 289 -5.89 21.73 -22.39
CA GLY A 289 -7.01 22.67 -22.48
C GLY A 289 -8.25 22.33 -21.64
N GLY A 290 -8.13 21.46 -20.64
CA GLY A 290 -9.14 21.24 -19.62
C GLY A 290 -8.90 22.03 -18.33
N GLU A 291 -9.81 21.90 -17.37
CA GLU A 291 -9.85 22.67 -16.13
C GLU A 291 -10.22 21.80 -14.92
N VAL A 292 -9.56 22.02 -13.78
CA VAL A 292 -10.01 21.50 -12.49
C VAL A 292 -10.85 22.58 -11.80
N VAL A 293 -12.16 22.34 -11.67
CA VAL A 293 -13.11 23.29 -11.09
C VAL A 293 -13.26 23.13 -9.58
N GLY A 294 -12.72 22.06 -8.99
CA GLY A 294 -12.79 21.84 -7.55
C GLY A 294 -11.84 20.76 -7.05
N GLU A 295 -11.31 20.98 -5.86
CA GLU A 295 -10.43 20.07 -5.15
C GLU A 295 -10.98 19.75 -3.76
N PHE A 296 -11.06 18.45 -3.44
CA PHE A 296 -11.69 17.93 -2.25
C PHE A 296 -10.75 16.97 -1.54
N ASP A 297 -10.45 17.24 -0.27
CA ASP A 297 -9.44 16.50 0.48
C ASP A 297 -10.08 15.53 1.48
N PHE A 298 -9.89 14.23 1.23
CA PHE A 298 -10.31 13.13 2.08
C PHE A 298 -9.75 13.19 3.50
N ALA A 299 -8.61 13.87 3.72
CA ALA A 299 -7.99 13.99 5.03
C ALA A 299 -8.58 15.12 5.89
N LYS A 300 -9.48 15.95 5.35
CA LYS A 300 -10.15 16.99 6.12
C LYS A 300 -11.05 16.35 7.19
N PRO A 301 -10.98 16.80 8.46
CA PRO A 301 -11.84 16.27 9.53
C PRO A 301 -13.34 16.39 9.25
N ASN A 302 -13.73 17.39 8.46
CA ASN A 302 -15.11 17.67 8.06
C ASN A 302 -15.44 17.17 6.64
N PHE A 303 -14.61 16.30 6.04
CA PHE A 303 -14.92 15.70 4.75
C PHE A 303 -16.31 15.06 4.77
N ASN A 304 -17.13 15.37 3.77
CA ASN A 304 -18.47 14.81 3.64
C ASN A 304 -18.77 14.56 2.16
N ALA A 305 -18.76 13.28 1.77
CA ALA A 305 -18.93 12.89 0.37
C ALA A 305 -20.18 13.51 -0.28
N GLY A 306 -21.31 13.57 0.42
CA GLY A 306 -22.55 14.12 -0.14
C GLY A 306 -22.47 15.62 -0.42
N VAL A 307 -21.92 16.39 0.54
CA VAL A 307 -21.71 17.84 0.40
C VAL A 307 -20.65 18.12 -0.67
N ASP A 308 -19.53 17.40 -0.64
CA ASP A 308 -18.40 17.63 -1.53
C ASP A 308 -18.75 17.26 -2.99
N VAL A 309 -19.48 16.17 -3.23
CA VAL A 309 -19.98 15.82 -4.57
C VAL A 309 -21.00 16.84 -5.06
N LYS A 310 -21.91 17.31 -4.20
CA LYS A 310 -22.83 18.38 -4.59
C LYS A 310 -22.07 19.64 -4.97
N GLN A 311 -21.09 20.04 -4.18
CA GLN A 311 -20.27 21.21 -4.46
C GLN A 311 -19.46 21.05 -5.75
N ALA A 312 -18.96 19.86 -6.07
CA ALA A 312 -18.30 19.58 -7.35
C ALA A 312 -19.25 19.84 -8.54
N ILE A 313 -20.47 19.32 -8.47
CA ILE A 313 -21.51 19.54 -9.49
C ILE A 313 -21.89 21.02 -9.59
N ASP A 314 -22.10 21.70 -8.47
CA ASP A 314 -22.44 23.13 -8.43
C ASP A 314 -21.35 24.01 -9.06
N LYS A 315 -20.07 23.58 -8.98
CA LYS A 315 -18.93 24.24 -9.65
C LYS A 315 -18.78 23.88 -11.13
N GLY A 316 -19.68 23.07 -11.68
CA GLY A 316 -19.69 22.67 -13.09
C GLY A 316 -18.74 21.52 -13.43
N ALA A 317 -18.42 20.65 -12.46
CA ALA A 317 -17.65 19.45 -12.76
C ALA A 317 -18.44 18.51 -13.67
N GLU A 318 -17.78 18.01 -14.72
CA GLU A 318 -18.33 17.02 -15.65
C GLU A 318 -17.83 15.60 -15.33
N VAL A 319 -16.73 15.48 -14.59
CA VAL A 319 -16.12 14.20 -14.19
C VAL A 319 -15.52 14.32 -12.80
N LEU A 320 -15.56 13.22 -12.03
CA LEU A 320 -14.86 13.11 -10.76
C LEU A 320 -13.57 12.31 -10.93
N ILE A 321 -12.46 12.82 -10.39
CA ILE A 321 -11.18 12.12 -10.32
C ILE A 321 -10.95 11.67 -8.88
N LEU A 322 -10.82 10.36 -8.65
CA LEU A 322 -10.63 9.79 -7.33
C LEU A 322 -9.21 9.24 -7.19
N ALA A 323 -8.43 9.86 -6.30
CA ALA A 323 -7.06 9.46 -5.99
C ALA A 323 -6.89 9.11 -4.51
N PRO A 324 -7.66 8.19 -3.89
CA PRO A 324 -7.46 7.85 -2.47
C PRO A 324 -6.15 7.09 -2.26
N ASN A 325 -5.66 7.03 -1.01
CA ASN A 325 -4.68 6.01 -0.62
C ASN A 325 -5.36 4.96 0.29
N SER A 326 -4.60 4.01 0.82
CA SER A 326 -5.10 2.98 1.74
C SER A 326 -5.92 3.53 2.91
N ALA A 327 -5.50 4.66 3.48
CA ALA A 327 -6.16 5.28 4.63
C ALA A 327 -7.49 5.96 4.29
N THR A 328 -7.68 6.37 3.03
CA THR A 328 -8.87 7.11 2.58
C THR A 328 -9.74 6.34 1.58
N LEU A 329 -9.51 5.03 1.43
CA LEU A 329 -10.28 4.17 0.53
C LEU A 329 -11.79 4.21 0.84
N ASN A 330 -12.17 4.18 2.13
CA ASN A 330 -13.59 4.21 2.50
C ASN A 330 -14.26 5.53 2.12
N GLN A 331 -13.56 6.66 2.29
CA GLN A 331 -14.04 7.98 1.89
C GLN A 331 -14.27 8.07 0.38
N ALA A 332 -13.37 7.51 -0.44
CA ALA A 332 -13.58 7.43 -1.88
C ALA A 332 -14.78 6.53 -2.24
N LEU A 333 -14.97 5.40 -1.55
CA LEU A 333 -16.14 4.55 -1.80
C LEU A 333 -17.47 5.24 -1.41
N LEU A 334 -17.46 6.09 -0.38
CA LEU A 334 -18.60 6.95 -0.08
C LEU A 334 -18.87 7.94 -1.22
N VAL A 335 -17.82 8.53 -1.83
CA VAL A 335 -17.97 9.39 -3.02
C VAL A 335 -18.60 8.61 -4.18
N VAL A 336 -18.14 7.38 -4.44
CA VAL A 336 -18.71 6.49 -5.47
C VAL A 336 -20.21 6.28 -5.22
N GLN A 337 -20.60 5.92 -4.00
CA GLN A 337 -21.99 5.64 -3.64
C GLN A 337 -22.88 6.88 -3.75
N VAL A 338 -22.47 8.01 -3.16
CA VAL A 338 -23.30 9.22 -3.19
C VAL A 338 -23.33 9.85 -4.57
N ASN A 339 -22.31 9.65 -5.42
CA ASN A 339 -22.35 10.10 -6.81
C ASN A 339 -23.51 9.44 -7.56
N ASP A 340 -23.86 8.18 -7.26
CA ASP A 340 -25.03 7.46 -7.82
C ASP A 340 -25.12 7.61 -9.34
N GLY A 341 -23.98 7.51 -10.03
CA GLY A 341 -23.88 7.62 -11.49
C GLY A 341 -24.13 9.01 -12.08
N ARG A 342 -24.24 10.08 -11.27
CA ARG A 342 -24.51 11.45 -11.74
C ARG A 342 -23.39 12.00 -12.63
N LEU A 343 -22.13 11.76 -12.27
CA LEU A 343 -20.97 12.11 -13.08
C LEU A 343 -20.13 10.86 -13.38
N PRO A 344 -19.51 10.75 -14.57
CA PRO A 344 -18.44 9.80 -14.82
C PRO A 344 -17.34 9.90 -13.77
N MET A 345 -16.70 8.77 -13.46
CA MET A 345 -15.63 8.69 -12.48
C MET A 345 -14.37 8.09 -13.10
N LEU A 346 -13.25 8.78 -12.90
CA LEU A 346 -11.92 8.30 -13.24
C LEU A 346 -11.10 8.14 -11.96
N ALA A 347 -10.20 7.18 -11.93
CA ALA A 347 -9.49 6.82 -10.70
C ALA A 347 -8.06 6.31 -10.93
N GLY A 348 -7.25 6.44 -9.88
CA GLY A 348 -5.94 5.82 -9.79
C GLY A 348 -5.99 4.32 -9.50
N ASP A 349 -4.81 3.70 -9.54
CA ASP A 349 -4.57 2.29 -9.29
C ASP A 349 -4.90 1.83 -7.86
N SER A 350 -4.97 2.76 -6.90
CA SER A 350 -5.33 2.48 -5.50
C SER A 350 -6.76 1.92 -5.34
N LEU A 351 -7.66 2.23 -6.27
CA LEU A 351 -9.02 1.68 -6.33
C LEU A 351 -9.09 0.32 -7.04
N TYR A 352 -7.99 -0.19 -7.59
CA TYR A 352 -7.92 -1.56 -8.13
C TYR A 352 -7.84 -2.58 -6.97
N LYS A 353 -8.99 -2.83 -6.33
CA LYS A 353 -9.13 -3.72 -5.17
C LYS A 353 -10.47 -4.48 -5.23
N PRO A 354 -10.51 -5.73 -4.73
CA PRO A 354 -11.76 -6.47 -4.51
C PRO A 354 -12.83 -5.66 -3.77
N LYS A 355 -12.42 -4.88 -2.75
CA LYS A 355 -13.31 -4.04 -1.95
C LYS A 355 -14.04 -2.97 -2.79
N THR A 356 -13.41 -2.46 -3.84
CA THR A 356 -14.03 -1.50 -4.76
C THR A 356 -15.18 -2.14 -5.53
N LEU A 357 -14.99 -3.37 -6.02
CA LEU A 357 -16.04 -4.13 -6.68
C LEU A 357 -17.16 -4.53 -5.70
N GLN A 358 -16.78 -4.96 -4.49
CA GLN A 358 -17.71 -5.40 -3.46
C GLN A 358 -18.62 -4.28 -2.93
N ILE A 359 -18.05 -3.10 -2.64
CA ILE A 359 -18.78 -1.99 -2.00
C ILE A 359 -19.32 -1.02 -3.04
N GLY A 360 -18.55 -0.74 -4.09
CA GLY A 360 -18.95 0.16 -5.15
C GLY A 360 -20.02 -0.47 -6.05
N GLY A 361 -19.90 -1.77 -6.36
CA GLY A 361 -20.91 -2.54 -7.09
C GLY A 361 -21.48 -1.79 -8.30
N ARG A 362 -22.81 -1.63 -8.31
CA ARG A 362 -23.55 -0.89 -9.34
C ARG A 362 -23.13 0.57 -9.45
N ASP A 363 -22.86 1.23 -8.33
CA ASP A 363 -22.54 2.67 -8.31
C ASP A 363 -21.12 2.94 -8.83
N ALA A 364 -20.24 1.94 -8.77
CA ALA A 364 -18.92 1.95 -9.41
C ALA A 364 -18.95 1.53 -10.88
N ALA A 365 -20.09 1.07 -11.41
CA ALA A 365 -20.17 0.62 -12.80
C ALA A 365 -19.79 1.76 -13.75
N SER A 366 -19.00 1.45 -14.77
CA SER A 366 -18.40 2.40 -15.71
C SER A 366 -17.33 3.34 -15.14
N MET A 367 -16.94 3.22 -13.87
CA MET A 367 -15.74 3.89 -13.37
C MET A 367 -14.51 3.36 -14.11
N VAL A 368 -13.64 4.26 -14.55
CA VAL A 368 -12.42 3.93 -15.28
C VAL A 368 -11.19 4.17 -14.41
N LEU A 369 -10.31 3.18 -14.32
CA LEU A 369 -9.08 3.23 -13.54
C LEU A 369 -7.87 3.17 -14.45
N ALA A 370 -6.86 3.98 -14.15
CA ALA A 370 -5.52 3.81 -14.69
C ALA A 370 -4.75 2.78 -13.86
N VAL A 371 -4.24 1.73 -14.51
CA VAL A 371 -3.48 0.64 -13.88
C VAL A 371 -2.25 0.29 -14.72
N PRO A 372 -1.15 -0.16 -14.12
CA PRO A 372 0.07 -0.39 -14.89
C PRO A 372 0.02 -1.69 -15.70
N TRP A 373 -0.91 -2.59 -15.36
CA TRP A 373 -1.09 -3.89 -15.99
C TRP A 373 -2.46 -4.49 -15.66
N HIS A 374 -3.00 -5.29 -16.56
CA HIS A 374 -4.15 -6.17 -16.32
C HIS A 374 -3.90 -7.55 -16.93
N ILE A 375 -4.42 -8.60 -16.31
CA ILE A 375 -4.19 -9.99 -16.74
C ILE A 375 -4.70 -10.30 -18.14
N LEU A 376 -5.76 -9.60 -18.56
CA LEU A 376 -6.31 -9.66 -19.92
C LEU A 376 -5.61 -8.71 -20.91
N GLY A 377 -4.76 -7.81 -20.44
CA GLY A 377 -4.11 -6.78 -21.26
C GLY A 377 -2.88 -7.26 -22.03
N ALA A 378 -2.45 -8.51 -21.84
CA ALA A 378 -1.29 -9.11 -22.52
C ALA A 378 -1.53 -10.61 -22.83
N PRO A 379 -2.49 -10.94 -23.73
CA PRO A 379 -2.94 -12.32 -23.95
C PRO A 379 -1.83 -13.25 -24.47
N ASN A 380 -0.81 -12.69 -25.12
CA ASN A 380 0.32 -13.46 -25.66
C ASN A 380 1.45 -13.68 -24.64
N SER A 381 1.34 -13.12 -23.43
CA SER A 381 2.33 -13.37 -22.39
C SER A 381 2.14 -14.76 -21.78
N PRO A 382 3.21 -15.55 -21.56
CA PRO A 382 3.12 -16.81 -20.82
C PRO A 382 2.89 -16.59 -19.31
N PHE A 383 3.14 -15.37 -18.81
CA PHE A 383 3.10 -15.08 -17.37
C PHE A 383 1.72 -15.31 -16.73
N PRO A 384 0.58 -14.79 -17.25
CA PRO A 384 -0.74 -15.07 -16.71
C PRO A 384 -1.03 -16.56 -16.52
N GLN A 385 -0.75 -17.38 -17.53
CA GLN A 385 -1.03 -18.82 -17.47
C GLN A 385 -0.15 -19.53 -16.43
N ALA A 386 1.15 -19.21 -16.41
CA ALA A 386 2.08 -19.75 -15.43
C ALA A 386 1.70 -19.33 -13.99
N ALA A 387 1.35 -18.06 -13.80
CA ALA A 387 0.93 -17.51 -12.52
C ALA A 387 -0.38 -18.15 -12.04
N THR A 388 -1.41 -18.24 -12.88
CA THR A 388 -2.68 -18.90 -12.52
C THR A 388 -2.47 -20.37 -12.20
N LYS A 389 -1.59 -21.07 -12.94
CA LYS A 389 -1.22 -22.46 -12.63
C LYS A 389 -0.50 -22.57 -11.28
N LEU A 390 0.42 -21.67 -10.97
CA LEU A 390 1.18 -21.69 -9.71
C LEU A 390 0.31 -21.33 -8.50
N TRP A 391 -0.51 -20.30 -8.61
CA TRP A 391 -1.27 -19.73 -7.49
C TRP A 391 -2.67 -20.33 -7.34
N GLY A 392 -3.18 -21.00 -8.37
CA GLY A 392 -4.55 -21.54 -8.39
C GLY A 392 -5.63 -20.46 -8.46
N SER A 393 -5.24 -19.22 -8.75
CA SER A 393 -6.13 -18.07 -8.92
C SER A 393 -5.47 -17.06 -9.84
N ASP A 394 -6.26 -16.12 -10.34
CA ASP A 394 -5.70 -14.96 -11.02
C ASP A 394 -4.78 -14.15 -10.11
N VAL A 395 -3.86 -13.45 -10.76
CA VAL A 395 -2.95 -12.49 -10.16
C VAL A 395 -3.24 -11.09 -10.70
N ASN A 396 -2.78 -10.07 -9.98
CA ASN A 396 -2.96 -8.69 -10.38
C ASN A 396 -1.62 -8.01 -10.70
N TRP A 397 -1.69 -6.71 -10.99
CA TRP A 397 -0.53 -5.91 -11.35
C TRP A 397 0.53 -5.82 -10.25
N ARG A 398 0.17 -5.91 -8.96
CA ARG A 398 1.15 -5.90 -7.87
C ARG A 398 2.02 -7.15 -7.91
N THR A 399 1.41 -8.31 -8.20
CA THR A 399 2.17 -9.53 -8.49
C THR A 399 3.05 -9.35 -9.73
N ALA A 400 2.48 -8.86 -10.83
CA ALA A 400 3.16 -8.78 -12.12
C ALA A 400 4.38 -7.83 -12.08
N LEU A 401 4.24 -6.64 -11.48
CA LEU A 401 5.34 -5.68 -11.39
C LEU A 401 6.39 -6.06 -10.34
N THR A 402 5.98 -6.79 -9.30
CA THR A 402 6.93 -7.35 -8.33
C THR A 402 7.73 -8.50 -8.93
N TYR A 403 7.10 -9.32 -9.80
CA TYR A 403 7.80 -10.30 -10.62
C TYR A 403 8.82 -9.60 -11.54
N ASP A 404 8.44 -8.53 -12.24
CA ASP A 404 9.36 -7.75 -13.06
C ASP A 404 10.53 -7.17 -12.26
N ALA A 405 10.28 -6.65 -11.05
CA ALA A 405 11.34 -6.13 -10.19
C ALA A 405 12.34 -7.24 -9.82
N THR A 406 11.82 -8.44 -9.55
CA THR A 406 12.65 -9.61 -9.25
C THR A 406 13.44 -10.09 -10.46
N GLN A 407 12.82 -10.12 -11.65
CA GLN A 407 13.50 -10.46 -12.90
C GLN A 407 14.60 -9.46 -13.23
N ALA A 408 14.39 -8.18 -12.96
CA ALA A 408 15.42 -7.15 -13.13
C ALA A 408 16.63 -7.40 -12.21
N LEU A 409 16.40 -7.69 -10.92
CA LEU A 409 17.48 -8.04 -9.99
C LEU A 409 18.19 -9.35 -10.40
N ILE A 410 17.45 -10.38 -10.79
CA ILE A 410 18.02 -11.65 -11.29
C ILE A 410 18.92 -11.40 -12.50
N ALA A 411 18.45 -10.63 -13.49
CA ALA A 411 19.22 -10.32 -14.69
C ALA A 411 20.47 -9.50 -14.39
N ALA A 412 20.39 -8.56 -13.44
CA ALA A 412 21.53 -7.77 -13.00
C ALA A 412 22.58 -8.62 -12.27
N LEU A 413 22.14 -9.50 -11.37
CA LEU A 413 23.01 -10.44 -10.64
C LEU A 413 23.66 -11.48 -11.56
N LYS A 414 23.00 -11.88 -12.65
CA LYS A 414 23.61 -12.74 -13.68
C LYS A 414 24.83 -12.09 -14.34
N GLN A 415 24.80 -10.76 -14.52
CA GLN A 415 25.94 -10.01 -15.08
C GLN A 415 27.05 -9.83 -14.04
N GLN A 416 26.71 -9.31 -12.86
CA GLN A 416 27.67 -9.08 -11.78
C GLN A 416 26.97 -9.18 -10.41
N PRO A 417 27.23 -10.26 -9.64
CA PRO A 417 26.53 -10.55 -8.40
C PRO A 417 27.10 -9.77 -7.20
N SER A 418 27.00 -8.44 -7.23
CA SER A 418 27.38 -7.54 -6.14
C SER A 418 26.46 -6.32 -6.11
N ARG A 419 26.38 -5.58 -4.98
CA ARG A 419 25.55 -4.37 -4.88
C ARG A 419 25.88 -3.34 -5.97
N SER A 420 27.18 -3.10 -6.21
CA SER A 420 27.65 -2.19 -7.27
C SER A 420 27.42 -2.74 -8.68
N GLY A 421 27.52 -4.06 -8.85
CA GLY A 421 27.21 -4.74 -10.10
C GLY A 421 25.74 -4.64 -10.48
N VAL A 422 24.84 -4.79 -9.49
CA VAL A 422 23.40 -4.60 -9.67
C VAL A 422 23.10 -3.18 -10.14
N GLN A 423 23.65 -2.16 -9.49
CA GLN A 423 23.44 -0.77 -9.90
C GLN A 423 23.95 -0.51 -11.33
N LYS A 424 25.19 -0.94 -11.64
CA LYS A 424 25.78 -0.76 -12.98
C LYS A 424 24.97 -1.43 -14.07
N ALA A 425 24.50 -2.66 -13.82
CA ALA A 425 23.70 -3.40 -14.78
C ALA A 425 22.37 -2.70 -15.04
N LEU A 426 21.64 -2.27 -14.00
CA LEU A 426 20.33 -1.63 -14.13
C LEU A 426 20.39 -0.27 -14.84
N SER A 427 21.47 0.49 -14.66
CA SER A 427 21.71 1.76 -15.36
C SER A 427 22.30 1.59 -16.77
N GLY A 428 22.67 0.37 -17.16
CA GLY A 428 23.29 0.11 -18.46
C GLY A 428 22.30 0.25 -19.62
N SER A 429 22.71 0.90 -20.71
CA SER A 429 21.88 1.08 -21.91
C SER A 429 21.47 -0.24 -22.59
N GLY A 430 22.25 -1.31 -22.39
CA GLY A 430 21.94 -2.66 -22.87
C GLY A 430 21.00 -3.47 -21.96
N PHE A 431 20.57 -2.92 -20.83
CA PHE A 431 19.73 -3.64 -19.87
C PHE A 431 18.27 -3.73 -20.37
N GLN A 432 17.87 -4.94 -20.75
CA GLN A 432 16.54 -5.20 -21.31
C GLN A 432 16.04 -6.65 -21.13
N PRO A 433 16.08 -7.23 -19.91
CA PRO A 433 15.57 -8.58 -19.69
C PRO A 433 14.06 -8.66 -19.96
N GLN A 434 13.53 -9.84 -20.23
CA GLN A 434 12.09 -10.00 -20.49
C GLN A 434 11.28 -9.79 -19.19
N GLY A 435 10.27 -8.92 -19.23
CA GLY A 435 9.26 -8.77 -18.18
C GLY A 435 7.91 -9.39 -18.58
N VAL A 436 6.90 -9.21 -17.73
CA VAL A 436 5.56 -9.80 -17.87
C VAL A 436 4.85 -9.37 -19.15
N SER A 437 5.06 -8.14 -19.61
CA SER A 437 4.38 -7.59 -20.81
C SER A 437 5.34 -7.01 -21.84
N SER A 438 6.53 -6.59 -21.42
CA SER A 438 7.53 -6.01 -22.31
C SER A 438 8.94 -6.18 -21.73
N LYS A 439 9.96 -5.92 -22.53
CA LYS A 439 11.35 -5.90 -22.06
C LYS A 439 11.55 -4.84 -20.99
N ILE A 440 12.39 -5.13 -20.02
CA ILE A 440 12.57 -4.29 -18.85
C ILE A 440 13.63 -3.22 -19.10
N ARG A 441 13.24 -1.95 -19.24
CA ARG A 441 14.15 -0.81 -19.40
C ARG A 441 13.87 0.27 -18.37
N PHE A 442 14.93 0.90 -17.89
CA PHE A 442 14.87 2.05 -16.99
C PHE A 442 15.36 3.29 -17.71
N LEU A 443 14.69 4.42 -17.47
CA LEU A 443 15.18 5.74 -17.83
C LEU A 443 16.38 6.12 -16.93
N PRO A 444 17.16 7.14 -17.30
CA PRO A 444 18.24 7.64 -16.42
C PRO A 444 17.77 8.02 -15.00
N SER A 445 16.49 8.35 -14.82
CA SER A 445 15.87 8.61 -13.52
C SER A 445 15.58 7.35 -12.68
N GLY A 446 15.84 6.16 -13.21
CA GLY A 446 15.43 4.88 -12.60
C GLY A 446 13.97 4.49 -12.89
N ASP A 447 13.23 5.31 -13.63
CA ASP A 447 11.83 5.08 -13.94
C ASP A 447 11.60 4.03 -15.01
N ARG A 448 10.50 3.30 -14.87
CA ARG A 448 9.96 2.45 -15.93
C ARG A 448 9.49 3.27 -17.13
N ASN A 449 10.05 3.01 -18.31
CA ASN A 449 9.49 3.52 -19.57
C ASN A 449 8.40 2.57 -20.10
N GLN A 450 7.16 2.73 -19.62
CA GLN A 450 6.03 1.90 -20.03
C GLN A 450 4.72 2.69 -19.98
N ALA A 451 3.85 2.44 -20.97
CA ALA A 451 2.51 3.00 -21.00
C ALA A 451 1.62 2.37 -19.91
N VAL A 452 0.69 3.17 -19.40
CA VAL A 452 -0.34 2.75 -18.44
C VAL A 452 -1.55 2.21 -19.20
N GLN A 453 -2.23 1.23 -18.65
CA GLN A 453 -3.48 0.66 -19.17
C GLN A 453 -4.68 1.29 -18.47
N LEU A 454 -5.82 1.35 -19.18
CA LEU A 454 -7.08 1.74 -18.59
C LEU A 454 -7.97 0.51 -18.44
N VAL A 455 -8.66 0.40 -17.30
CA VAL A 455 -9.68 -0.62 -17.07
C VAL A 455 -10.98 0.06 -16.69
N LYS A 456 -12.12 -0.51 -17.09
CA LYS A 456 -13.45 -0.07 -16.71
C LYS A 456 -14.09 -1.11 -15.81
N ILE A 457 -14.86 -0.68 -14.81
CA ILE A 457 -15.67 -1.60 -14.01
C ILE A 457 -16.94 -1.94 -14.79
N GLU A 458 -17.16 -3.23 -15.06
CA GLU A 458 -18.31 -3.74 -15.81
C GLU A 458 -18.91 -4.97 -15.13
N PRO A 459 -20.20 -5.28 -15.32
CA PRO A 459 -20.76 -6.56 -14.88
C PRO A 459 -19.95 -7.74 -15.43
N GLY A 460 -19.65 -8.71 -14.58
CA GLY A 460 -18.78 -9.81 -14.94
C GLY A 460 -18.74 -10.91 -13.89
N ASN A 461 -18.10 -12.03 -14.23
CA ASN A 461 -18.06 -13.25 -13.41
C ASN A 461 -16.65 -13.74 -13.09
N ARG A 462 -15.62 -12.95 -13.41
CA ARG A 462 -14.21 -13.28 -13.10
C ARG A 462 -13.93 -13.08 -11.62
N SER A 463 -14.51 -12.04 -11.02
CA SER A 463 -14.55 -11.84 -9.58
C SER A 463 -15.84 -12.42 -8.97
N SER A 464 -15.81 -12.69 -7.67
CA SER A 464 -16.97 -13.17 -6.91
C SER A 464 -18.00 -12.08 -6.58
N PHE A 465 -17.85 -10.86 -7.10
CA PHE A 465 -18.68 -9.70 -6.74
C PHE A 465 -19.68 -9.27 -7.82
N GLY A 466 -19.74 -10.00 -8.95
CA GLY A 466 -20.65 -9.68 -10.07
C GLY A 466 -20.18 -8.52 -10.95
N TYR A 467 -19.01 -7.94 -10.66
CA TYR A 467 -18.37 -6.89 -11.42
C TYR A 467 -16.89 -7.19 -11.57
N ASP A 468 -16.28 -6.75 -12.67
CA ASP A 468 -14.88 -6.97 -13.00
C ASP A 468 -14.21 -5.70 -13.50
N PHE A 469 -12.89 -5.63 -13.33
CA PHE A 469 -12.06 -4.69 -14.07
C PHE A 469 -11.80 -5.25 -15.47
N VAL A 470 -12.24 -4.54 -16.49
CA VAL A 470 -12.14 -4.96 -17.89
C VAL A 470 -11.23 -3.97 -18.64
N PRO A 471 -10.15 -4.40 -19.31
CA PRO A 471 -9.30 -3.51 -20.08
C PRO A 471 -10.09 -2.74 -21.15
N ILE A 472 -9.85 -1.44 -21.24
CA ILE A 472 -10.29 -0.63 -22.36
C ILE A 472 -9.27 -0.82 -23.49
N PRO A 473 -9.69 -1.26 -24.69
CA PRO A 473 -8.78 -1.40 -25.82
C PRO A 473 -8.09 -0.07 -26.14
N SER A 474 -6.77 -0.12 -26.32
CA SER A 474 -6.03 1.01 -26.90
C SER A 474 -6.54 1.23 -28.33
N LYS A 475 -7.10 2.40 -28.62
CA LYS A 475 -7.45 2.81 -29.98
C LYS A 475 -6.21 3.27 -30.75
#